data_AF-A0A7X7SJJ7-F1
#
_entry.id   AF-A0A7X7SJJ7-F1
#
_cell.length_a   1.000
_cell.length_b   1.000
_cell.length_c   1.000
_cell.angle_alpha   90.00
_cell.angle_beta   90.00
_cell.angle_gamma   90.00
#
_symmetry.space_group_name_H-M   'P 1'
#
loop_
_entity.id
_entity.type
_entity.pdbx_description
1 polymer ?
#
loop_
_entity_poly.entity_id
_entity_poly.type
_entity_poly.pdbx_seq_one_letter_code
_entity_poly.pdbx_strand_id
1 'polypeptide(L)'
;MILLRYGTFHALFLGDAPVAVEQRVASRYGARLRAQVLKVGHHGSSTSTGDALLAATQPALALIPVGRQNRYGHPAPDVLARLQRRGIGVLRTDERGAIVVRANARGRMSVETER
;
A
#
# COMPACT_ATOMS: atom_id res chain seq x y z
N MET A 1 9.00 -7.87 4.58
CA MET A 1 8.83 -6.71 3.69
C MET A 1 9.60 -6.97 2.41
N ILE A 2 9.01 -6.66 1.25
CA ILE A 2 9.61 -6.88 -0.08
C ILE A 2 9.38 -5.61 -0.93
N LEU A 3 10.45 -5.08 -1.51
CA LEU A 3 10.38 -4.07 -2.59
C LEU A 3 10.61 -4.80 -3.92
N LEU A 4 9.56 -4.94 -4.71
CA LEU A 4 9.64 -5.45 -6.08
C LEU A 4 10.07 -4.32 -7.00
N ARG A 5 11.07 -4.57 -7.85
CA ARG A 5 11.47 -3.67 -8.94
C ARG A 5 11.42 -4.40 -10.26
N TYR A 6 10.66 -3.86 -11.21
CA TYR A 6 10.56 -4.34 -12.57
C TYR A 6 10.73 -3.16 -13.54
N GLY A 7 11.95 -2.96 -14.01
CA GLY A 7 12.32 -1.74 -14.73
C GLY A 7 12.04 -0.51 -13.88
N THR A 8 11.23 0.43 -14.40
CA THR A 8 10.81 1.63 -13.64
C THR A 8 9.54 1.42 -12.80
N PHE A 9 8.89 0.26 -12.89
CA PHE A 9 7.75 -0.09 -12.02
C PHE A 9 8.24 -0.66 -10.70
N HIS A 10 7.77 -0.11 -9.59
CA HIS A 10 8.09 -0.58 -8.25
C HIS A 10 6.80 -0.82 -7.45
N ALA A 11 6.81 -1.88 -6.63
CA ALA A 11 5.74 -2.17 -5.68
C ALA A 11 6.33 -2.56 -4.32
N LEU A 12 5.75 -2.06 -3.23
CA LEU A 12 6.18 -2.36 -1.87
C LEU A 12 5.13 -3.20 -1.13
N PHE A 13 5.59 -4.28 -0.50
CA PHE A 13 4.78 -5.19 0.30
C PHE A 13 5.31 -5.23 1.72
N LEU A 14 4.53 -4.70 2.67
CA LEU A 14 4.96 -4.56 4.06
C LEU A 14 4.62 -5.77 4.94
N GLY A 15 3.73 -6.65 4.49
CA GLY A 15 3.14 -7.66 5.37
C GLY A 15 2.37 -6.96 6.49
N ASP A 16 2.58 -7.40 7.72
CA ASP A 16 1.88 -6.90 8.91
C ASP A 16 2.75 -5.99 9.78
N ALA A 17 3.73 -5.33 9.15
CA ALA A 17 4.67 -4.45 9.83
C ALA A 17 3.94 -3.32 10.58
N PRO A 18 4.21 -3.12 11.89
CA PRO A 18 3.70 -1.98 12.63
C PRO A 18 4.49 -0.69 12.29
N VAL A 19 3.92 0.47 12.63
CA VAL A 19 4.51 1.80 12.41
C VAL A 19 5.97 1.90 12.88
N ALA A 20 6.32 1.28 14.01
CA ALA A 20 7.70 1.30 14.50
C ALA A 20 8.70 0.62 13.53
N VAL A 21 8.29 -0.47 12.86
CA VAL A 21 9.11 -1.13 11.83
C VAL A 21 9.15 -0.27 10.57
N GLU A 22 8.01 0.27 10.16
CA GLU A 22 7.88 1.15 9.00
C GLU A 22 8.78 2.40 9.11
N GLN A 23 8.84 3.02 10.29
CA GLN A 23 9.69 4.18 10.57
C GLN A 23 11.18 3.84 10.46
N ARG A 24 11.62 2.69 11.01
CA ARG A 24 13.01 2.24 10.88
C ARG A 24 13.39 2.00 9.43
N VAL A 25 12.49 1.38 8.67
CA VAL A 25 12.67 1.15 7.23
C VAL A 25 12.73 2.47 6.47
N ALA A 26 11.79 3.38 6.71
CA ALA A 26 11.73 4.69 6.05
C ALA A 26 13.00 5.51 6.35
N SER A 27 13.47 5.50 7.58
CA SER A 27 14.70 6.20 7.99
C SER A 27 15.95 5.60 7.31
N ARG A 28 16.01 4.27 7.21
CA ARG A 28 17.16 3.57 6.63
C ARG A 28 17.26 3.72 5.11
N TYR A 29 16.14 3.68 4.40
CA TYR A 29 16.13 3.59 2.94
C TYR A 29 15.63 4.86 2.25
N GLY A 30 14.83 5.69 2.92
CA GLY A 30 14.32 6.97 2.40
C GLY A 30 13.68 6.83 1.01
N ALA A 31 14.06 7.73 0.10
CA ALA A 31 13.55 7.76 -1.28
C ALA A 31 13.84 6.48 -2.09
N ARG A 32 14.74 5.59 -1.65
CA ARG A 32 14.95 4.29 -2.31
C ARG A 32 13.73 3.37 -2.22
N LEU A 33 12.78 3.68 -1.35
CA LEU A 33 11.50 3.00 -1.19
C LEU A 33 10.40 3.51 -2.13
N ARG A 34 10.67 4.52 -2.98
CA ARG A 34 9.66 5.03 -3.92
C ARG A 34 9.06 3.88 -4.73
N ALA A 35 7.73 3.78 -4.67
CA ALA A 35 6.97 2.73 -5.32
C ALA A 35 5.64 3.25 -5.84
N GLN A 36 5.21 2.83 -7.03
CA GLN A 36 3.90 3.20 -7.59
C GLN A 36 2.76 2.53 -6.83
N VAL A 37 2.98 1.29 -6.39
CA VAL A 37 1.99 0.49 -5.67
C VAL A 37 2.48 0.18 -4.26
N LEU A 38 1.60 0.39 -3.28
CA LEU A 38 1.81 0.00 -1.89
C LEU A 38 0.74 -1.02 -1.49
N LYS A 39 1.13 -2.25 -1.13
CA LYS A 39 0.26 -3.08 -0.29
C LYS A 39 0.38 -2.56 1.14
N VAL A 40 -0.71 -2.00 1.67
CA VAL A 40 -0.72 -1.40 3.02
C VAL A 40 -0.28 -2.43 4.07
N GLY A 41 0.34 -1.94 5.14
CA GLY A 41 0.74 -2.78 6.27
C GLY A 41 -0.50 -3.31 7.00
N HIS A 42 -0.48 -4.56 7.44
CA HIS A 42 -1.46 -5.13 8.38
C HIS A 42 -2.91 -4.86 7.99
N HIS A 43 -3.26 -5.10 6.72
CA HIS A 43 -4.63 -4.91 6.21
C HIS A 43 -5.19 -3.48 6.39
N GLY A 44 -4.35 -2.49 6.67
CA GLY A 44 -4.76 -1.12 6.99
C GLY A 44 -5.16 -0.92 8.46
N SER A 45 -4.54 -1.65 9.39
CA SER A 45 -4.69 -1.41 10.84
C SER A 45 -4.25 0.00 11.24
N SER A 46 -4.85 0.57 12.29
CA SER A 46 -4.47 1.88 12.83
C SER A 46 -3.01 1.94 13.31
N THR A 47 -2.42 0.78 13.61
CA THR A 47 -1.02 0.62 14.04
C THR A 47 -0.04 0.43 12.89
N SER A 48 -0.47 0.57 11.64
CA SER A 48 0.36 0.44 10.42
C SER A 48 0.12 1.59 9.44
N THR A 49 0.84 1.56 8.32
CA THR A 49 0.74 2.52 7.20
C THR A 49 0.87 3.96 7.70
N GLY A 50 1.96 4.22 8.41
CA GLY A 50 2.26 5.50 9.03
C GLY A 50 2.79 6.56 8.06
N ASP A 51 2.80 7.82 8.50
CA ASP A 51 3.17 8.96 7.66
C ASP A 51 4.62 8.92 7.15
N ALA A 52 5.58 8.43 7.96
CA ALA A 52 6.98 8.32 7.56
C ALA A 52 7.17 7.38 6.36
N LEU A 53 6.44 6.27 6.36
CA LEU A 53 6.43 5.32 5.25
C LEU A 53 5.77 5.92 4.02
N LEU A 54 4.59 6.55 4.17
CA LEU A 54 3.88 7.16 3.04
C LEU A 54 4.70 8.30 2.41
N ALA A 55 5.44 9.06 3.22
CA ALA A 55 6.35 10.08 2.74
C ALA A 55 7.55 9.51 1.96
N ALA A 56 8.11 8.37 2.40
CA ALA A 56 9.23 7.72 1.74
C ALA A 56 8.84 6.98 0.45
N THR A 57 7.65 6.38 0.44
CA THR A 57 7.18 5.52 -0.66
C THR A 57 6.44 6.29 -1.76
N GLN A 58 5.69 7.35 -1.39
CA GLN A 58 4.89 8.18 -2.30
C GLN A 58 4.11 7.39 -3.37
N PRO A 59 3.28 6.40 -2.97
CA PRO A 59 2.55 5.58 -3.93
C PRO A 59 1.42 6.33 -4.59
N ALA A 60 1.15 5.99 -5.85
CA ALA A 60 -0.06 6.44 -6.54
C ALA A 60 -1.27 5.57 -6.15
N LEU A 61 -1.03 4.29 -5.85
CA LEU A 61 -2.07 3.30 -5.53
C LEU A 61 -1.73 2.52 -4.26
N ALA A 62 -2.67 2.48 -3.32
CA ALA A 62 -2.66 1.64 -2.14
C ALA A 62 -3.65 0.48 -2.30
N LEU A 63 -3.15 -0.75 -2.14
CA LEU A 63 -3.95 -1.97 -2.14
C LEU A 63 -4.18 -2.44 -0.70
N ILE A 64 -5.44 -2.66 -0.36
CA ILE A 64 -5.87 -3.06 0.97
C ILE A 64 -6.56 -4.44 0.89
N PRO A 65 -5.84 -5.54 1.14
CA PRO A 65 -6.45 -6.85 1.22
C PRO A 65 -7.25 -6.96 2.52
N VAL A 66 -8.57 -7.01 2.44
CA VAL A 66 -9.50 -7.20 3.56
C VAL A 66 -10.71 -8.02 3.11
N GLY A 67 -11.34 -8.73 4.05
CA GLY A 67 -12.54 -9.54 3.79
C GLY A 67 -13.84 -8.74 3.89
N ARG A 68 -14.88 -9.15 3.15
CA ARG A 68 -16.20 -8.48 3.10
C ARG A 68 -16.95 -8.40 4.43
N GLN A 69 -16.67 -9.33 5.33
CA GLN A 69 -17.24 -9.41 6.67
C GLN A 69 -16.13 -9.27 7.73
N ASN A 70 -15.18 -8.35 7.47
CA ASN A 70 -14.04 -8.17 8.35
C ASN A 70 -14.46 -7.65 9.74
N ARG A 71 -14.39 -8.53 10.74
CA ARG A 71 -14.66 -8.23 12.15
C ARG A 71 -13.51 -7.53 12.90
N TYR A 72 -12.33 -7.40 12.28
CA TYR A 72 -11.16 -6.75 12.90
C TYR A 72 -11.23 -5.21 12.84
N GLY A 73 -12.21 -4.64 12.12
CA GLY A 73 -12.35 -3.19 11.97
C GLY A 73 -11.30 -2.57 11.04
N HIS A 74 -10.77 -3.35 10.09
CA HIS A 74 -9.81 -2.87 9.07
C HIS A 74 -10.47 -2.73 7.68
N PRO A 75 -9.98 -1.81 6.83
CA PRO A 75 -9.01 -0.77 7.14
C PRO A 75 -9.54 0.25 8.15
N ALA A 76 -8.68 0.72 9.04
CA ALA A 76 -9.04 1.69 10.05
C ALA A 76 -9.32 3.06 9.39
N PRO A 77 -10.31 3.83 9.89
CA PRO A 77 -10.68 5.12 9.31
C PRO A 77 -9.52 6.13 9.23
N ASP A 78 -8.61 6.09 10.20
CA ASP A 78 -7.44 6.98 10.24
C ASP A 78 -6.43 6.66 9.11
N VAL A 79 -6.23 5.37 8.78
CA VAL A 79 -5.41 4.94 7.63
C VAL A 79 -6.03 5.41 6.33
N LEU A 80 -7.35 5.21 6.14
CA LEU A 80 -8.05 5.69 4.95
C LEU A 80 -7.92 7.22 4.81
N ALA A 81 -8.10 7.95 5.90
CA ALA A 81 -7.95 9.40 5.92
C ALA A 81 -6.50 9.82 5.62
N ARG A 82 -5.48 9.11 6.13
CA ARG A 82 -4.06 9.36 5.80
C ARG A 82 -3.81 9.20 4.29
N LEU A 83 -4.34 8.14 3.68
CA LEU A 83 -4.19 7.87 2.25
C LEU A 83 -4.91 8.93 1.41
N GLN A 84 -6.15 9.27 1.77
CA GLN A 84 -6.96 10.27 1.07
C GLN A 84 -6.32 11.66 1.11
N ARG A 85 -5.84 12.11 2.27
CA ARG A 85 -5.16 13.42 2.40
C ARG A 85 -3.92 13.56 1.53
N ARG A 86 -3.31 12.44 1.13
CA ARG A 86 -2.13 12.40 0.26
C ARG A 86 -2.47 12.18 -1.22
N GLY A 87 -3.76 12.13 -1.57
CA GLY A 87 -4.21 11.87 -2.94
C GLY A 87 -3.87 10.46 -3.44
N ILE A 88 -3.68 9.49 -2.53
CA ILE A 88 -3.33 8.12 -2.88
C ILE A 88 -4.62 7.38 -3.24
N GLY A 89 -4.68 6.81 -4.45
CA GLY A 89 -5.81 5.97 -4.84
C GLY A 89 -5.89 4.71 -3.98
N VAL A 90 -7.10 4.29 -3.62
CA VAL A 90 -7.32 3.13 -2.73
C VAL A 90 -8.16 2.08 -3.46
N LEU A 91 -7.71 0.83 -3.42
CA LEU A 91 -8.52 -0.33 -3.82
C LEU A 91 -8.52 -1.38 -2.72
N ARG A 92 -9.71 -1.88 -2.40
CA ARG A 92 -9.93 -2.87 -1.36
C ARG A 92 -10.57 -4.14 -1.92
N THR A 93 -10.12 -5.31 -1.46
CA THR A 93 -10.61 -6.59 -1.96
C THR A 93 -12.04 -6.93 -1.51
N ASP A 94 -12.50 -6.36 -0.39
CA ASP A 94 -13.88 -6.51 0.08
C ASP A 94 -14.91 -5.80 -0.80
N GLU A 95 -14.50 -4.69 -1.41
CA GLU A 95 -15.32 -3.90 -2.33
C GLU A 95 -15.20 -4.39 -3.78
N ARG A 96 -13.99 -4.79 -4.21
CA ARG A 96 -13.65 -5.00 -5.63
C ARG A 96 -13.32 -6.45 -6.01
N GLY A 97 -13.38 -7.40 -5.09
CA GLY A 97 -12.96 -8.79 -5.34
C GLY A 97 -11.44 -8.89 -5.50
N ALA A 98 -10.94 -9.83 -6.30
CA ALA A 98 -9.51 -9.84 -6.61
C ALA A 98 -9.12 -8.57 -7.37
N ILE A 99 -7.94 -8.06 -7.05
CA ILE A 99 -7.35 -6.89 -7.70
C ILE A 99 -6.08 -7.36 -8.41
N VAL A 100 -6.04 -7.19 -9.72
CA VAL A 100 -4.89 -7.56 -10.55
C VAL A 100 -4.22 -6.28 -11.04
N VAL A 101 -2.97 -6.07 -10.64
CA VAL A 101 -2.13 -5.00 -11.19
C VAL A 101 -1.23 -5.60 -12.27
N ARG A 102 -1.43 -5.19 -13.51
CA ARG A 102 -0.51 -5.51 -14.61
C ARG A 102 0.45 -4.36 -14.78
N ALA A 103 1.75 -4.65 -14.86
CA ALA A 103 2.77 -3.64 -15.05
C ALA A 103 3.81 -4.09 -16.06
N ASN A 104 4.50 -3.13 -16.67
CA ASN A 104 5.64 -3.39 -17.54
C ASN A 104 6.91 -2.68 -17.04
N ALA A 105 8.06 -3.05 -17.61
CA ALA A 105 9.35 -2.48 -17.24
C ALA A 105 9.49 -0.97 -17.53
N ARG A 106 8.56 -0.36 -18.26
CA ARG A 106 8.51 1.10 -18.53
C ARG A 106 7.67 1.86 -17.51
N GLY A 107 7.19 1.20 -16.46
CA GLY A 107 6.45 1.85 -15.37
C GLY A 107 4.98 2.09 -15.68
N ARG A 108 4.48 1.63 -16.84
CA ARG A 108 3.05 1.66 -17.13
C ARG A 108 2.37 0.54 -16.35
N MET A 109 1.23 0.85 -15.74
CA MET A 109 0.40 -0.13 -15.06
C MET A 109 -1.07 0.03 -15.44
N SER A 110 -1.81 -1.08 -15.41
CA SER A 110 -3.27 -1.13 -15.46
C SER A 110 -3.80 -1.96 -14.29
N VAL A 111 -5.06 -1.74 -13.93
CA VAL A 111 -5.72 -2.44 -12.84
C VAL A 111 -7.01 -3.08 -13.33
N GLU A 112 -7.20 -4.35 -13.02
CA GLU A 112 -8.43 -5.12 -13.26
C GLU A 112 -9.01 -5.55 -11.90
N THR A 113 -10.34 -5.55 -11.80
CA THR A 113 -11.08 -5.98 -10.61
C THR A 113 -12.15 -7.01 -10.98
N GLU A 114 -12.47 -7.94 -10.07
CA GLU A 114 -13.48 -8.99 -10.28
C GLU A 114 -14.91 -8.56 -9.94
N ARG A 115 -15.11 -7.29 -9.54
CA ARG A 115 -16.41 -6.63 -9.33
C ARG A 115 -16.42 -5.23 -9.89
#